data_AF-A0A431LCI5-F1
#
_entry.id   AF-A0A431LCI5-F1
#
_cell.length_a   1.000
_cell.length_b   1.000
_cell.length_c   1.000
_cell.angle_alpha   90.00
_cell.angle_beta   90.00
_cell.angle_gamma   90.00
#
_symmetry.space_group_name_H-M   'P 1'
#
loop_
_entity.id
_entity.type
_entity.pdbx_description
1 polymer ?
#
loop_
_entity_poly.entity_id
_entity_poly.type
_entity_poly.pdbx_seq_one_letter_code
_entity_poly.pdbx_strand_id
1 'polypeptide(L)'
;MAVEAQERAVRDKTELQGGRLAVALAGWLAALALAVSAGVALRHDLGSPLPPGTPDGAWVAVTLVSGPVYYGRAVLTSPRQLTLDQVYYVQAEVDGQGVPRGNRLVRRERNDWHAPSRMAIPAERIAMVEPVGAGSRLMQLIQQESSQADAGAASSAAR
;
A
#
# COMPACT_ATOMS: atom_id res chain seq x y z
N MET A 1 -69.23 -30.93 -9.03
CA MET A 1 -69.63 -29.51 -8.91
C MET A 1 -69.03 -28.82 -7.67
N ALA A 2 -69.57 -28.97 -6.44
CA ALA A 2 -69.05 -28.22 -5.28
C ALA A 2 -67.67 -28.70 -4.78
N VAL A 3 -67.41 -30.01 -4.80
CA VAL A 3 -66.14 -30.60 -4.33
C VAL A 3 -64.96 -30.23 -5.25
N GLU A 4 -65.16 -30.29 -6.57
CA GLU A 4 -64.13 -29.94 -7.57
C GLU A 4 -63.76 -28.45 -7.52
N ALA A 5 -64.70 -27.56 -7.19
CA ALA A 5 -64.41 -26.14 -7.01
C ALA A 5 -63.55 -25.90 -5.75
N GLN A 6 -63.80 -26.66 -4.69
CA GLN A 6 -63.02 -26.58 -3.45
C GLN A 6 -61.60 -27.11 -3.64
N GLU A 7 -61.41 -28.20 -4.37
CA GLU A 7 -60.08 -28.75 -4.68
C GLU A 7 -59.24 -27.81 -5.57
N ARG A 8 -59.86 -27.16 -6.56
CA ARG A 8 -59.19 -26.15 -7.39
C ARG A 8 -58.75 -24.93 -6.57
N ALA A 9 -59.61 -24.46 -5.66
CA ALA A 9 -59.29 -23.31 -4.81
C ALA A 9 -58.17 -23.60 -3.79
N VAL A 10 -58.10 -24.84 -3.28
CA VAL A 10 -57.01 -25.27 -2.39
C VAL A 10 -55.69 -25.33 -3.16
N ARG A 11 -55.69 -25.93 -4.37
CA ARG A 11 -54.50 -26.05 -5.21
C ARG A 11 -53.93 -24.70 -5.67
N ASP A 12 -54.80 -23.78 -6.05
CA ASP A 12 -54.42 -22.42 -6.44
C ASP A 12 -53.79 -21.66 -5.25
N LYS A 13 -54.35 -21.81 -4.04
CA LYS A 13 -53.76 -21.27 -2.80
C LYS A 13 -52.38 -21.85 -2.50
N THR A 14 -52.16 -23.15 -2.65
CA THR A 14 -50.84 -23.77 -2.40
C THR A 14 -49.80 -23.35 -3.44
N GLU A 15 -50.17 -23.21 -4.72
CA GLU A 15 -49.25 -22.70 -5.75
C GLU A 15 -48.89 -21.22 -5.54
N LEU A 16 -49.87 -20.38 -5.18
CA LEU A 16 -49.63 -18.98 -4.80
C LEU A 16 -48.76 -18.85 -3.54
N GLN A 17 -48.96 -19.72 -2.54
CA GLN A 17 -48.13 -19.74 -1.32
C GLN A 17 -46.70 -20.20 -1.61
N GLY A 18 -46.52 -21.22 -2.45
CA GLY A 18 -45.21 -21.70 -2.88
C GLY A 18 -44.42 -20.64 -3.65
N GLY A 19 -45.07 -19.92 -4.57
CA GLY A 19 -44.45 -18.81 -5.31
C GLY A 19 -44.01 -17.65 -4.42
N ARG A 20 -44.85 -17.28 -3.43
CA ARG A 20 -44.52 -16.20 -2.47
C ARG A 20 -43.36 -16.58 -1.56
N LEU A 21 -43.28 -17.84 -1.11
CA LEU A 21 -42.16 -18.33 -0.32
C LEU A 21 -40.85 -18.34 -1.14
N ALA A 22 -40.91 -18.77 -2.41
CA ALA A 22 -39.74 -18.76 -3.29
C ALA A 22 -39.19 -17.33 -3.52
N VAL A 23 -40.08 -16.35 -3.76
CA VAL A 23 -39.68 -14.94 -3.92
C VAL A 23 -39.10 -14.37 -2.63
N ALA A 24 -39.71 -14.68 -1.48
CA ALA A 24 -39.20 -14.23 -0.18
C ALA A 24 -37.81 -14.81 0.12
N LEU A 25 -37.60 -16.10 -0.16
CA LEU A 25 -36.29 -16.77 -0.03
C LEU A 25 -35.24 -16.16 -0.95
N ALA A 26 -35.58 -15.91 -2.21
CA ALA A 26 -34.67 -15.26 -3.16
C ALA A 26 -34.27 -13.84 -2.69
N GLY A 27 -35.24 -13.07 -2.17
CA GLY A 27 -34.99 -11.74 -1.61
C GLY A 27 -34.05 -11.78 -0.40
N TRP A 28 -34.25 -12.73 0.51
CA TRP A 28 -33.36 -12.93 1.66
C TRP A 28 -31.94 -13.32 1.24
N LEU A 29 -31.80 -14.24 0.28
CA LEU A 29 -30.49 -14.64 -0.24
C LEU A 29 -29.75 -13.47 -0.91
N ALA A 30 -30.47 -12.65 -1.70
CA ALA A 30 -29.89 -11.46 -2.31
C ALA A 30 -29.44 -10.43 -1.26
N ALA A 31 -30.26 -10.18 -0.24
CA ALA A 31 -29.91 -9.28 0.85
C ALA A 31 -28.69 -9.78 1.65
N LEU A 32 -28.62 -11.09 1.92
CA LEU A 32 -27.47 -11.70 2.59
C LEU A 32 -26.21 -11.57 1.74
N ALA A 33 -26.28 -11.86 0.44
CA ALA A 33 -25.15 -11.71 -0.47
C ALA A 33 -24.62 -10.27 -0.49
N LEU A 34 -25.51 -9.27 -0.56
CA LEU A 34 -25.13 -7.86 -0.50
C LEU A 34 -24.47 -7.48 0.84
N ALA A 35 -25.01 -7.97 1.96
CA ALA A 35 -24.43 -7.71 3.28
C ALA A 35 -23.02 -8.32 3.41
N VAL A 36 -22.82 -9.54 2.90
CA VAL A 36 -21.50 -10.20 2.87
C VAL A 36 -20.52 -9.42 1.99
N SER A 37 -20.93 -9.02 0.78
CA SER A 37 -20.09 -8.23 -0.12
C SER A 37 -19.70 -6.87 0.47
N ALA A 38 -20.66 -6.15 1.10
CA ALA A 38 -20.39 -4.89 1.78
C ALA A 38 -19.42 -5.08 2.96
N GLY A 39 -19.58 -6.16 3.73
CA GLY A 39 -18.67 -6.51 4.81
C GLY A 39 -17.25 -6.80 4.31
N VAL A 40 -17.10 -7.52 3.19
CA VAL A 40 -15.80 -7.77 2.57
C VAL A 40 -15.15 -6.47 2.07
N ALA A 41 -15.92 -5.61 1.38
CA ALA A 41 -15.43 -4.32 0.89
C ALA A 41 -14.95 -3.42 2.04
N LEU A 42 -15.74 -3.29 3.12
CA LEU A 42 -15.36 -2.54 4.31
C LEU A 42 -14.09 -3.08 4.96
N ARG A 43 -13.89 -4.40 4.99
CA ARG A 43 -12.66 -4.98 5.55
C ARG A 43 -11.42 -4.72 4.69
N HIS A 44 -11.57 -4.70 3.36
CA HIS A 44 -10.49 -4.26 2.46
C HIS A 44 -10.20 -2.76 2.64
N ASP A 45 -11.25 -1.96 2.82
CA ASP A 45 -11.15 -0.52 3.09
C ASP A 45 -10.71 -0.19 4.52
N LEU A 46 -10.62 -1.16 5.42
CA LEU A 46 -10.01 -1.01 6.75
C LEU A 46 -8.58 -1.55 6.78
N GLY A 47 -7.91 -1.59 5.61
CA GLY A 47 -6.59 -2.19 5.38
C GLY A 47 -5.57 -1.96 6.51
N SER A 48 -4.67 -2.93 6.67
CA SER A 48 -3.75 -3.02 7.81
C SER A 48 -3.05 -1.69 8.09
N PRO A 49 -3.21 -1.12 9.31
CA PRO A 49 -2.47 0.07 9.68
C PRO A 49 -0.98 -0.23 9.62
N LEU A 50 -0.17 0.80 9.32
CA LEU A 50 1.28 0.72 9.46
C LEU A 50 1.63 0.11 10.85
N PRO A 51 2.62 -0.79 10.94
CA PRO A 51 3.03 -1.36 12.20
C PRO A 51 3.32 -0.24 13.22
N PRO A 52 2.80 -0.32 14.45
CA PRO A 52 3.09 0.68 15.47
C PRO A 52 4.59 0.67 15.77
N GLY A 53 5.24 1.83 15.68
CA GLY A 53 6.65 1.95 16.09
C GLY A 53 7.55 2.85 15.26
N THR A 54 7.08 3.45 14.15
CA THR A 54 7.89 4.43 13.40
C THR A 54 7.59 5.86 13.87
N PRO A 55 8.51 6.55 14.55
CA PRO A 55 8.34 7.95 14.90
C PRO A 55 8.34 8.81 13.63
N ASP A 56 7.51 9.84 13.62
CA ASP A 56 7.55 10.86 12.57
C ASP A 56 8.94 11.52 12.52
N GLY A 57 9.45 11.73 11.31
CA GLY A 57 10.78 12.29 11.05
C GLY A 57 11.96 11.33 11.22
N ALA A 58 11.75 10.08 11.66
CA ALA A 58 12.80 9.08 11.82
C ALA A 58 13.28 8.55 10.45
N TRP A 59 14.57 8.23 10.36
CA TRP A 59 15.09 7.50 9.19
C TRP A 59 14.61 6.06 9.22
N VAL A 60 14.09 5.58 8.09
CA VAL A 60 13.57 4.22 7.95
C VAL A 60 14.03 3.57 6.66
N ALA A 61 14.13 2.25 6.70
CA ALA A 61 14.18 1.37 5.55
C ALA A 61 12.77 0.81 5.32
N VAL A 62 12.28 0.90 4.09
CA VAL A 62 10.97 0.40 3.67
C VAL A 62 11.19 -0.63 2.58
N THR A 63 10.94 -1.88 2.90
CA THR A 63 10.96 -2.99 1.95
C THR A 63 9.58 -3.10 1.33
N LEU A 64 9.49 -2.97 0.01
CA LEU A 64 8.24 -3.17 -0.70
C LEU A 64 7.95 -4.65 -0.92
N VAL A 65 6.67 -5.01 -1.03
CA VAL A 65 6.24 -6.37 -1.40
C VAL A 65 6.81 -6.85 -2.73
N SER A 66 7.17 -5.91 -3.62
CA SER A 66 7.81 -6.21 -4.91
C SER A 66 9.32 -6.50 -4.79
N GLY A 67 9.94 -6.28 -3.63
CA GLY A 67 11.35 -6.55 -3.37
C GLY A 67 12.25 -5.32 -3.16
N PRO A 68 12.10 -4.19 -3.89
CA PRO A 68 12.95 -3.02 -3.69
C PRO A 68 12.88 -2.47 -2.26
N VAL A 69 14.02 -1.95 -1.81
CA VAL A 69 14.16 -1.26 -0.53
C VAL A 69 14.42 0.21 -0.77
N TYR A 70 13.62 1.06 -0.14
CA TYR A 70 13.80 2.51 -0.11
C TYR A 70 14.17 2.97 1.28
N TYR A 71 15.00 4.01 1.36
CA TYR A 71 15.39 4.64 2.60
C TYR A 71 14.96 6.10 2.58
N GLY A 72 14.54 6.65 3.69
CA GLY A 72 14.09 8.05 3.75
C GLY A 72 13.70 8.45 5.15
N ARG A 73 13.35 9.71 5.36
CA ARG A 73 12.71 10.10 6.63
C ARG A 73 11.22 9.86 6.51
N ALA A 74 10.68 9.17 7.51
CA ALA A 74 9.25 8.93 7.61
C ALA A 74 8.52 10.25 7.83
N VAL A 75 7.48 10.48 7.05
CA VAL A 75 6.50 11.55 7.23
C VAL A 75 5.15 10.87 7.40
N LEU A 76 4.69 10.76 8.64
CA LEU A 76 3.45 10.07 8.95
C LEU A 76 2.27 10.97 8.58
N THR A 77 1.74 10.77 7.38
CA THR A 77 0.65 11.57 6.82
C THR A 77 -0.71 10.89 6.97
N SER A 78 -0.74 9.55 7.01
CA SER A 78 -1.95 8.76 7.14
C SER A 78 -1.63 7.37 7.71
N PRO A 79 -2.55 6.72 8.46
CA PRO A 79 -2.37 5.33 8.91
C PRO A 79 -2.23 4.31 7.76
N ARG A 80 -2.65 4.68 6.55
CA ARG A 80 -2.71 3.79 5.36
C ARG A 80 -1.61 4.05 4.34
N GLN A 81 -0.76 5.03 4.60
CA GLN A 81 0.28 5.45 3.68
C GLN A 81 1.48 5.97 4.44
N LEU A 82 2.66 5.43 4.14
CA LEU A 82 3.92 5.97 4.60
C LEU A 82 4.47 6.89 3.53
N THR A 83 4.64 8.16 3.86
CA THR A 83 5.37 9.08 2.99
C THR A 83 6.83 9.12 3.44
N LEU A 84 7.75 9.02 2.49
CA LEU A 84 9.17 9.23 2.70
C LEU A 84 9.57 10.57 2.08
N ASP A 85 10.31 11.37 2.84
CA ASP A 85 11.13 12.46 2.31
C ASP A 85 12.58 11.97 2.12
N GLN A 86 13.39 12.77 1.40
CA GLN A 86 14.83 12.53 1.19
C GLN A 86 15.10 11.07 0.82
N VAL A 87 14.49 10.64 -0.29
CA VAL A 87 14.42 9.21 -0.63
C VAL A 87 15.72 8.74 -1.27
N TYR A 88 16.23 7.63 -0.78
CA TYR A 88 17.40 6.93 -1.28
C TYR A 88 17.07 5.47 -1.64
N TYR A 89 17.86 4.88 -2.53
CA TYR A 89 17.88 3.45 -2.79
C TYR A 89 19.32 3.00 -3.01
N VAL A 90 19.56 1.68 -2.93
CA VAL A 90 20.87 1.10 -3.22
C VAL A 90 20.85 0.56 -4.65
N GLN A 91 21.85 0.94 -5.43
CA GLN A 91 22.09 0.42 -6.76
C GLN A 91 23.38 -0.41 -6.76
N ALA A 92 23.33 -1.59 -7.38
CA ALA A 92 24.53 -2.37 -7.64
C ALA A 92 25.38 -1.65 -8.69
N GLU A 93 26.65 -1.44 -8.38
CA GLU A 93 27.64 -0.95 -9.34
C GLU A 93 28.29 -2.14 -10.04
N VAL A 94 28.28 -2.10 -11.37
CA VAL A 94 28.99 -3.04 -12.23
C VAL A 94 30.05 -2.27 -13.01
N ASP A 95 31.19 -2.91 -13.29
CA ASP A 95 32.18 -2.31 -14.17
C ASP A 95 31.76 -2.42 -15.65
N GLY A 96 32.57 -1.83 -16.54
CA GLY A 96 32.34 -1.87 -17.99
C GLY A 96 32.40 -3.27 -18.61
N GLN A 97 32.77 -4.30 -17.83
CA GLN A 97 32.80 -5.71 -18.22
C GLN A 97 31.65 -6.49 -17.58
N GLY A 98 30.74 -5.83 -16.85
CA GLY A 98 29.58 -6.42 -16.20
C GLY A 98 29.88 -7.08 -14.84
N VAL A 99 31.07 -6.91 -14.28
CA VAL A 99 31.45 -7.50 -13.00
C VAL A 99 30.96 -6.62 -11.83
N PRO A 100 30.26 -7.16 -10.83
CA PRO A 100 29.85 -6.40 -9.65
C PRO A 100 31.06 -5.84 -8.89
N ARG A 101 31.08 -4.51 -8.70
CA ARG A 101 32.14 -3.77 -7.98
C ARG A 101 31.71 -3.30 -6.59
N GLY A 102 30.42 -3.27 -6.33
CA GLY A 102 29.89 -2.88 -5.02
C GLY A 102 28.46 -2.37 -5.10
N ASN A 103 28.09 -1.61 -4.08
CA ASN A 103 26.78 -1.00 -3.92
C ASN A 103 26.96 0.49 -3.69
N ARG A 104 26.19 1.30 -4.42
CA ARG A 104 26.15 2.75 -4.24
C ARG A 104 24.80 3.18 -3.72
N LEU A 105 24.83 4.09 -2.76
CA LEU A 105 23.63 4.79 -2.31
C LEU A 105 23.30 5.89 -3.31
N VAL A 106 22.05 5.92 -3.76
CA VAL A 106 21.56 6.83 -4.79
C VAL A 106 20.39 7.62 -4.24
N ARG A 107 20.47 8.96 -4.30
CA ARG A 107 19.36 9.84 -3.94
C ARG A 107 18.40 9.97 -5.11
N ARG A 108 17.16 9.58 -4.86
CA ARG A 108 16.11 9.47 -5.88
C ARG A 108 15.79 10.79 -6.55
N GLU A 109 15.68 11.87 -5.77
CA GLU A 109 15.40 13.23 -6.25
C GLU A 109 16.39 13.72 -7.31
N ARG A 110 17.65 13.29 -7.25
CA ARG A 110 18.71 13.76 -8.16
C ARG A 110 19.00 12.82 -9.32
N ASN A 111 18.75 11.53 -9.15
CA ASN A 111 19.19 10.50 -10.10
C ASN A 111 18.02 9.89 -10.89
N ASP A 112 16.78 10.03 -10.43
CA ASP A 112 15.62 9.60 -11.20
C ASP A 112 15.24 10.68 -12.23
N TRP A 113 14.82 10.25 -13.43
CA TRP A 113 14.49 11.15 -14.54
C TRP A 113 13.37 12.16 -14.23
N HIS A 114 12.46 11.80 -13.32
CA HIS A 114 11.35 12.64 -12.87
C HIS A 114 11.59 13.34 -11.52
N ALA A 115 12.82 13.27 -10.99
CA ALA A 115 13.29 14.01 -9.80
C ALA A 115 12.26 14.12 -8.64
N PRO A 116 11.75 13.00 -8.10
CA PRO A 116 10.67 13.05 -7.13
C PRO A 116 11.23 13.45 -5.76
N SER A 117 10.65 14.48 -5.14
CA SER A 117 11.09 14.96 -3.82
C SER A 117 10.52 14.13 -2.66
N ARG A 118 9.40 13.44 -2.87
CA ARG A 118 8.72 12.59 -1.90
C ARG A 118 8.27 11.29 -2.54
N MET A 119 8.16 10.23 -1.73
CA MET A 119 7.60 8.95 -2.16
C MET A 119 6.50 8.54 -1.19
N ALA A 120 5.29 8.41 -1.70
CA ALA A 120 4.14 8.04 -0.89
C ALA A 120 3.79 6.57 -1.19
N ILE A 121 3.84 5.72 -0.16
CA ILE A 121 3.79 4.26 -0.29
C ILE A 121 2.54 3.75 0.45
N PRO A 122 1.58 3.14 -0.25
CA PRO A 122 0.43 2.53 0.40
C PRO A 122 0.85 1.41 1.36
N ALA A 123 0.20 1.31 2.52
CA ALA A 123 0.55 0.33 3.56
C ALA A 123 0.51 -1.11 3.03
N GLU A 124 -0.43 -1.43 2.15
CA GLU A 124 -0.56 -2.74 1.51
C GLU A 124 0.58 -3.11 0.54
N ARG A 125 1.42 -2.13 0.16
CA ARG A 125 2.62 -2.35 -0.67
C ARG A 125 3.89 -2.47 0.15
N ILE A 126 3.82 -2.30 1.47
CA ILE A 126 4.94 -2.38 2.38
C ILE A 126 5.02 -3.79 2.94
N ALA A 127 6.15 -4.47 2.72
CA ALA A 127 6.45 -5.74 3.35
C ALA A 127 6.99 -5.54 4.76
N MET A 128 7.88 -4.54 4.95
CA MET A 128 8.52 -4.28 6.23
C MET A 128 8.96 -2.81 6.34
N VAL A 129 8.93 -2.27 7.56
CA VAL A 129 9.51 -0.96 7.92
C VAL A 129 10.49 -1.18 9.07
N GLU A 130 11.72 -0.73 8.91
CA GLU A 130 12.77 -0.85 9.92
C GLU A 130 13.37 0.53 10.24
N PRO A 131 13.55 0.89 11.52
CA PRO A 131 14.25 2.10 11.89
C PRO A 131 15.73 2.02 11.51
N VAL A 132 16.26 3.08 10.91
CA VAL A 132 17.68 3.20 10.60
C VAL A 132 18.39 3.87 11.77
N GLY A 133 19.34 3.15 12.37
CA GLY A 133 20.14 3.67 13.47
C GLY A 133 21.05 4.82 13.03
N ALA A 134 21.20 5.83 13.90
CA ALA A 134 22.03 7.01 13.66
C ALA A 134 23.51 6.67 13.38
N GLY A 135 24.04 5.60 13.98
CA GLY A 135 25.41 5.11 13.77
C GLY A 135 25.59 4.19 12.55
N SER A 136 24.53 3.92 11.79
CA SER A 136 24.58 2.98 10.67
C SER A 136 25.48 3.48 9.53
N ARG A 137 26.03 2.54 8.76
CA ARG A 137 26.79 2.87 7.55
C ARG A 137 25.96 3.67 6.55
N LEU A 138 24.66 3.39 6.45
CA LEU A 138 23.72 4.15 5.63
C LEU A 138 23.69 5.63 6.00
N MET A 139 23.56 5.94 7.30
CA MET A 139 23.55 7.32 7.77
C MET A 139 24.86 8.06 7.48
N GLN A 140 26.00 7.39 7.61
CA GLN A 140 27.30 7.96 7.23
C GLN A 140 27.35 8.31 5.74
N LEU A 141 26.83 7.44 4.86
CA LEU A 141 26.79 7.67 3.42
C LEU A 141 25.83 8.82 3.05
N ILE A 142 24.66 8.91 3.68
CA ILE A 142 23.71 10.01 3.49
C ILE A 142 24.35 11.35 3.87
N GLN A 143 25.06 11.38 5.00
CA GLN A 143 25.75 12.58 5.47
C GLN A 143 26.86 13.02 4.49
N GLN A 144 27.64 12.08 3.98
CA GLN A 144 28.67 12.35 2.96
C GLN A 144 28.09 12.89 1.66
N GLU A 145 26.98 12.31 1.20
CA GLU A 145 26.30 12.69 -0.05
C GLU A 145 25.62 14.07 0.03
N SER A 146 25.09 14.42 1.21
CA SER A 146 24.52 15.74 1.48
C SER A 146 25.59 16.82 1.49
N SER A 147 26.71 16.59 2.19
CA SER A 147 27.84 17.56 2.21
C SER A 147 28.42 17.82 0.82
N GLN A 148 28.49 16.79 -0.04
CA GLN A 148 28.92 16.95 -1.43
C GLN A 148 27.90 17.73 -2.27
N ALA A 149 26.60 17.61 -1.99
CA ALA A 149 25.55 18.39 -2.64
C ALA A 149 25.75 19.89 -2.40
N ASP A 150 25.95 20.25 -1.13
CA ASP A 150 26.04 21.65 -0.70
C ASP A 150 27.31 22.31 -1.25
N ALA A 151 28.43 21.57 -1.31
CA ALA A 151 29.66 22.03 -1.93
C ALA A 151 29.51 22.27 -3.45
N GLY A 152 28.80 21.39 -4.15
CA GLY A 152 28.51 21.55 -5.58
C GLY A 152 27.60 22.75 -5.87
N ALA A 153 26.57 22.96 -5.05
CA ALA A 153 25.65 24.09 -5.17
C ALA A 153 26.38 25.43 -4.94
N ALA A 154 27.23 25.50 -3.92
CA ALA A 154 28.04 26.69 -3.64
C ALA A 154 29.00 27.04 -4.79
N SER A 155 29.59 26.03 -5.44
CA SER A 155 30.48 26.25 -6.59
C SER A 155 29.75 26.72 -7.86
N SER A 156 28.49 26.33 -8.05
CA SER A 156 27.66 26.80 -9.18
C SER A 156 27.15 28.24 -8.99
N ALA A 157 26.95 28.69 -7.75
CA ALA A 157 26.49 30.05 -7.46
C ALA A 157 27.60 31.11 -7.55
N ALA A 158 28.87 30.68 -7.59
CA ALA A 158 30.04 31.54 -7.66
C ALA A 158 30.57 31.75 -9.11
N ARG A 159 29.87 31.24 -10.12
CA ARG A 159 30.15 31.45 -11.55
C ARG A 159 29.05 32.28 -12.18
#